data_AF-A0A948UY22-F1
#
_entry.id   AF-A0A948UY22-F1
#
_cell.length_a   1.000
_cell.length_b   1.000
_cell.length_c   1.000
_cell.angle_alpha   90.00
_cell.angle_beta   90.00
_cell.angle_gamma   90.00
#
_symmetry.space_group_name_H-M   'P 1'
#
loop_
_entity.id
_entity.type
_entity.pdbx_description
1 polymer ?
#
loop_
_entity_poly.entity_id
_entity_poly.type
_entity_poly.pdbx_seq_one_letter_code
_entity_poly.pdbx_strand_id
1 'polypeptide(L)'
;MSQTSYLVSCEILCGEGSDGALEGKEAAFLIVAVNASSKDDAMAKIEADFEDEGYAISEVEWISKASEMEWEDADGEAEAKDILARLAELPDEVVYGTLYEYSDDEVSEAA
;
A
#
# COMPACT_ATOMS: atom_id res chain seq x y z
N MET A 1 -11.12 -10.87 19.18
CA MET A 1 -9.92 -11.15 18.37
C MET A 1 -9.18 -9.83 18.28
N SER A 2 -7.94 -9.74 18.75
CA SER A 2 -7.17 -8.49 18.60
C SER A 2 -6.75 -8.40 17.14
N GLN A 3 -7.29 -7.43 16.41
CA GLN A 3 -6.81 -7.12 15.07
C GLN A 3 -5.40 -6.52 15.18
N THR A 4 -4.54 -6.87 14.23
CA THR A 4 -3.18 -6.34 14.11
C THR A 4 -3.11 -5.51 12.84
N SER A 5 -2.51 -4.31 12.93
CA SER A 5 -2.27 -3.49 11.75
C SER A 5 -1.08 -4.05 10.97
N TYR A 6 -1.33 -4.38 9.71
CA TYR A 6 -0.33 -4.78 8.74
C TYR A 6 -0.05 -3.64 7.79
N LEU A 7 1.20 -3.50 7.40
CA LEU A 7 1.63 -2.64 6.30
C LEU A 7 2.11 -3.53 5.16
N VAL A 8 1.78 -3.15 3.94
CA VAL A 8 2.15 -3.86 2.71
C VAL A 8 2.65 -2.83 1.70
N SER A 9 3.82 -3.07 1.12
CA SER A 9 4.25 -2.37 -0.10
C SER A 9 3.90 -3.25 -1.29
N CYS A 10 3.17 -2.67 -2.24
CA CYS A 10 2.78 -3.35 -3.47
C CYS A 10 2.84 -2.42 -4.67
N GLU A 11 3.13 -3.01 -5.83
CA GLU A 11 2.91 -2.44 -7.14
C GLU A 11 1.51 -2.83 -7.63
N ILE A 12 0.76 -1.86 -8.12
CA ILE A 12 -0.56 -2.09 -8.73
C ILE A 12 -0.58 -1.60 -10.16
N LEU A 13 -1.25 -2.36 -11.02
CA LEU A 13 -1.62 -1.96 -12.37
C LEU A 13 -2.96 -1.23 -12.33
N CYS A 14 -3.00 -0.09 -12.99
CA CYS A 14 -4.19 0.74 -13.09
C CYS A 14 -4.89 0.39 -14.41
N GLY A 15 -6.06 -0.26 -14.34
CA GLY A 15 -6.81 -0.71 -15.51
C GLY A 15 -7.65 0.37 -16.20
N GLU A 16 -8.25 0.05 -17.35
CA GLU A 16 -9.31 0.86 -17.95
C GLU A 16 -10.57 0.81 -17.06
N GLY A 17 -10.72 1.78 -16.16
CA GLY A 17 -11.86 1.88 -15.24
C GLY A 17 -11.52 2.12 -13.77
N SER A 18 -10.25 2.34 -13.43
CA SER A 18 -9.86 2.79 -12.09
C SER A 18 -10.55 4.11 -11.75
N ASP A 19 -11.37 4.12 -10.70
CA ASP A 19 -12.05 5.32 -10.23
C ASP A 19 -11.15 6.04 -9.21
N GLY A 20 -10.91 7.33 -9.41
CA GLY A 20 -10.25 8.22 -8.46
C GLY A 20 -8.76 7.97 -8.16
N ALA A 21 -8.01 9.04 -7.91
CA ALA A 21 -6.59 9.10 -7.51
C ALA A 21 -5.51 8.49 -8.45
N LEU A 22 -5.78 7.41 -9.18
CA LEU A 22 -4.84 6.69 -10.06
C LEU A 22 -5.26 6.65 -11.54
N GLU A 23 -6.37 7.31 -11.86
CA GLU A 23 -6.87 7.46 -13.23
C GLU A 23 -5.77 8.06 -14.14
N GLY A 24 -5.41 7.33 -15.20
CA GLY A 24 -4.41 7.76 -16.19
C GLY A 24 -2.96 7.34 -15.93
N LYS A 25 -2.68 6.61 -14.85
CA LYS A 25 -1.38 5.94 -14.65
C LYS A 25 -1.42 4.52 -15.21
N GLU A 26 -0.27 3.97 -15.61
CA GLU A 26 -0.16 2.56 -16.05
C GLU A 26 0.10 1.63 -14.84
N ALA A 27 0.99 2.05 -13.94
CA ALA A 27 1.32 1.37 -12.70
C ALA A 27 1.69 2.37 -11.59
N ALA A 28 1.55 1.95 -10.33
CA ALA A 28 1.95 2.74 -9.16
C ALA A 28 2.44 1.84 -8.03
N PHE A 29 3.39 2.36 -7.24
CA PHE A 29 3.78 1.79 -5.96
C PHE A 29 3.09 2.53 -4.82
N LEU A 30 2.62 1.78 -3.83
CA LEU A 30 2.01 2.36 -2.64
C LEU A 30 2.20 1.46 -1.43
N ILE A 31 2.23 2.11 -0.27
CA ILE A 31 2.12 1.44 1.03
C ILE A 31 0.64 1.42 1.42
N VAL A 32 0.12 0.25 1.77
CA VAL A 32 -1.24 0.09 2.25
C VAL A 32 -1.25 -0.44 3.68
N ALA A 33 -2.20 0.02 4.49
CA ALA A 33 -2.43 -0.48 5.83
C ALA A 33 -3.79 -1.13 5.97
N VAL A 34 -3.84 -2.26 6.68
CA VAL A 34 -5.08 -2.98 6.95
C VAL A 34 -5.02 -3.65 8.32
N ASN A 35 -6.16 -3.69 9.01
CA ASN A 35 -6.32 -4.48 10.23
C ASN A 35 -6.71 -5.92 9.89
N ALA A 36 -5.87 -6.87 10.25
CA ALA A 36 -6.08 -8.29 9.96
C ALA A 36 -5.64 -9.20 11.11
N SER A 37 -6.05 -10.46 11.03
CA SER A 37 -5.69 -11.52 11.97
C SER A 37 -4.41 -12.27 11.58
N SER A 38 -4.02 -12.22 10.32
CA SER A 38 -2.80 -12.83 9.76
C SER A 38 -2.34 -12.07 8.50
N LYS A 39 -1.15 -12.41 7.99
CA LYS A 39 -0.67 -11.88 6.70
C LYS A 39 -1.58 -12.29 5.53
N ASP A 40 -2.07 -13.53 5.53
CA ASP A 40 -2.97 -14.03 4.49
C ASP A 40 -4.32 -13.31 4.51
N ASP A 41 -4.85 -13.02 5.71
CA ASP A 41 -6.09 -12.25 5.90
C ASP A 41 -5.90 -10.78 5.47
N ALA A 42 -4.73 -10.19 5.73
CA ALA A 42 -4.40 -8.84 5.25
C ALA A 42 -4.38 -8.80 3.72
N MET A 43 -3.68 -9.75 3.07
CA MET A 43 -3.63 -9.83 1.62
C MET A 43 -5.01 -10.04 1.00
N ALA A 44 -5.81 -10.97 1.53
CA ALA A 44 -7.16 -11.23 1.01
C ALA A 44 -8.07 -9.99 1.07
N LYS A 45 -7.92 -9.15 2.10
CA LYS A 45 -8.67 -7.88 2.21
C LYS A 45 -8.20 -6.85 1.19
N ILE A 46 -6.88 -6.69 1.06
CA ILE A 46 -6.28 -5.75 0.11
C ILE A 46 -6.64 -6.14 -1.34
N GLU A 47 -6.58 -7.43 -1.67
CA GLU A 47 -6.97 -7.94 -2.99
C GLU A 47 -8.43 -7.66 -3.31
N ALA A 48 -9.34 -7.93 -2.36
CA ALA A 48 -10.77 -7.68 -2.56
C ALA A 48 -11.08 -6.19 -2.75
N ASP A 49 -10.43 -5.34 -1.96
CA ASP A 49 -10.58 -3.89 -2.01
C ASP A 49 -10.02 -3.30 -3.32
N PHE A 50 -8.85 -3.77 -3.78
CA PHE A 50 -8.33 -3.40 -5.09
C PHE A 50 -9.19 -3.91 -6.25
N GLU A 51 -9.72 -5.13 -6.18
CA GLU A 51 -10.64 -5.64 -7.21
C GLU A 51 -11.91 -4.76 -7.32
N ASP A 52 -12.46 -4.33 -6.17
CA ASP A 52 -13.63 -3.45 -6.11
C ASP A 52 -13.33 -2.06 -6.72
N GLU A 53 -12.11 -1.54 -6.53
CA GLU A 53 -11.64 -0.26 -7.09
C GLU A 53 -11.10 -0.37 -8.53
N GLY A 54 -11.02 -1.57 -9.09
CA GLY A 54 -10.52 -1.81 -10.46
C GLY A 54 -8.99 -1.82 -10.61
N TYR A 55 -8.26 -2.01 -9.51
CA TYR A 55 -6.81 -2.19 -9.48
C TYR A 55 -6.44 -3.68 -9.48
N ALA A 56 -5.27 -4.00 -10.05
CA ALA A 56 -4.71 -5.34 -9.99
C ALA A 56 -3.32 -5.30 -9.34
N ILE A 57 -3.06 -6.15 -8.35
CA ILE A 57 -1.73 -6.27 -7.75
C ILE A 57 -0.79 -6.92 -8.77
N SER A 58 0.29 -6.21 -9.12
CA SER A 58 1.38 -6.67 -9.98
C SER A 58 2.40 -7.45 -9.15
N GLU A 59 2.89 -6.81 -8.08
CA GLU A 59 3.93 -7.35 -7.20
C GLU A 59 3.71 -6.91 -5.75
N VAL A 60 4.08 -7.76 -4.80
CA VAL A 60 4.13 -7.43 -3.38
C VAL A 60 5.59 -7.47 -2.95
N GLU A 61 6.16 -6.31 -2.64
CA GLU A 61 7.56 -6.22 -2.21
C GLU A 61 7.73 -6.79 -0.80
N TRP A 62 6.84 -6.39 0.12
CA TRP A 62 6.88 -6.84 1.49
C TRP A 62 5.54 -6.69 2.20
N ILE A 63 5.35 -7.52 3.23
CA ILE A 63 4.21 -7.48 4.15
C ILE A 63 4.70 -7.74 5.58
N SER A 64 4.42 -6.81 6.49
CA SER A 64 4.84 -6.92 7.89
C SER A 64 3.83 -6.30 8.84
N LYS A 65 3.90 -6.67 10.13
CA LYS A 65 3.13 -5.96 11.15
C LYS A 65 3.73 -4.58 11.33
N ALA A 66 2.89 -3.57 11.45
CA ALA A 66 3.33 -2.20 11.71
C ALA A 66 4.25 -2.09 12.94
N SER A 67 3.98 -2.88 13.98
CA SER A 67 4.78 -2.91 15.22
C SER A 67 6.16 -3.58 15.07
N GLU A 68 6.39 -4.31 13.99
CA GLU A 68 7.64 -5.06 13.73
C GLU A 68 8.46 -4.41 12.60
N MET A 69 8.01 -3.28 12.04
CA MET A 69 8.72 -2.55 10.99
C MET A 69 9.84 -1.68 11.57
N GLU A 70 10.99 -1.75 10.92
CA GLU A 70 12.12 -0.84 11.11
C GLU A 70 12.23 0.03 9.85
N TRP A 71 12.19 1.35 10.02
CA TRP A 71 12.27 2.30 8.91
C TRP A 71 13.70 2.78 8.73
N GLU A 72 14.14 2.88 7.48
CA GLU A 72 15.50 3.32 7.13
C GLU A 72 15.67 4.84 7.29
N ASP A 73 14.58 5.60 7.13
CA ASP A 73 14.55 7.05 7.25
C ASP A 73 13.29 7.57 7.98
N ALA A 74 13.34 8.85 8.33
CA ALA A 74 12.28 9.52 9.09
C ALA A 74 11.04 9.86 8.26
N ASP A 75 11.18 9.98 6.94
CA ASP A 75 10.07 10.34 6.05
C ASP A 75 9.16 9.12 5.85
N GLY A 76 9.73 7.93 5.60
CA GLY A 76 9.01 6.66 5.56
C GLY A 76 8.34 6.32 6.90
N GLU A 77 9.01 6.56 8.03
CA GLU A 77 8.38 6.37 9.35
C GLU A 77 7.20 7.33 9.57
N ALA A 78 7.32 8.59 9.12
CA ALA A 78 6.25 9.58 9.26
C ALA A 78 5.04 9.23 8.38
N GLU A 79 5.28 8.81 7.13
CA GLU A 79 4.23 8.33 6.22
C GLU A 79 3.50 7.13 6.83
N ALA A 80 4.22 6.12 7.28
CA ALA A 80 3.60 4.94 7.89
C ALA A 80 2.76 5.29 9.11
N LYS A 81 3.21 6.23 9.94
CA LYS A 81 2.43 6.72 11.09
C LYS A 81 1.16 7.44 10.66
N ASP A 82 1.19 8.23 9.60
CA ASP A 82 0.00 8.89 9.05
C ASP A 82 -1.03 7.87 8.56
N ILE A 83 -0.58 6.87 7.78
CA ILE A 83 -1.44 5.79 7.29
C ILE A 83 -2.07 5.03 8.46
N LEU A 84 -1.29 4.69 9.49
CA LEU A 84 -1.79 3.99 10.68
C LEU A 84 -2.74 4.85 11.52
N ALA A 85 -2.52 6.17 11.59
CA ALA A 85 -3.44 7.08 12.26
C ALA A 85 -4.80 7.10 11.54
N ARG A 86 -4.78 7.17 10.20
CA ARG A 86 -5.99 7.08 9.36
C ARG A 86 -6.68 5.72 9.50
N LEU A 87 -5.93 4.61 9.53
CA LEU A 87 -6.46 3.27 9.77
C LEU A 87 -7.13 3.15 11.15
N ALA A 88 -6.64 3.88 12.16
CA ALA A 88 -7.27 3.89 13.48
C ALA A 88 -8.65 4.58 13.46
N GLU A 89 -8.90 5.50 12.53
CA GLU A 89 -10.20 6.14 12.31
C GLU A 89 -11.14 5.25 11.46
N LEU A 90 -10.57 4.42 10.58
CA LEU A 90 -11.28 3.53 9.66
C LEU A 90 -10.82 2.06 9.83
N PRO A 91 -11.09 1.42 10.99
CA PRO A 91 -10.45 0.15 11.35
C PRO A 91 -10.89 -1.04 10.49
N ASP A 92 -12.01 -0.93 9.79
CA ASP A 92 -12.57 -1.98 8.94
C ASP A 92 -12.23 -1.80 7.45
N GLU A 93 -11.56 -0.70 7.08
CA GLU A 93 -11.19 -0.38 5.69
C GLU A 93 -9.69 -0.63 5.41
N VAL A 94 -9.33 -0.58 4.13
CA VAL A 94 -7.95 -0.54 3.66
C VAL A 94 -7.57 0.93 3.48
N VAL A 95 -6.41 1.32 4.00
CA VAL A 95 -5.93 2.71 3.92
C VAL A 95 -4.70 2.79 3.04
N TYR A 96 -4.79 3.59 1.98
CA TYR A 96 -3.70 3.86 1.06
C TYR A 96 -2.82 5.02 1.52
N GLY A 97 -1.51 4.82 1.41
CA GLY A 97 -0.47 5.83 1.54
C GLY A 97 -0.31 6.68 0.28
N THR A 98 0.85 7.32 0.17
CA THR A 98 1.20 8.13 -0.99
C THR A 98 1.43 7.25 -2.20
N LEU A 99 0.95 7.71 -3.35
CA LEU A 99 1.14 7.04 -4.63
C LEU A 99 2.47 7.47 -5.23
N TYR A 100 3.41 6.55 -5.31
CA TYR A 100 4.68 6.73 -5.99
C TYR A 100 4.52 6.28 -7.44
N GLU A 101 4.86 7.15 -8.39
CA GLU A 101 4.84 6.79 -9.81
C GLU A 101 5.96 5.78 -10.09
N TYR A 102 5.63 4.73 -10.86
CA TYR A 102 6.65 3.90 -11.48
C TYR A 102 7.41 4.78 -12.48
N SER A 103 8.55 5.34 -12.09
CA SER A 103 9.47 5.97 -13.03
C SER A 103 10.48 4.91 -13.49
N ASP A 104 10.44 4.54 -14.76
CA ASP A 104 11.47 3.74 -15.45
C ASP A 104 12.85 4.46 -15.50
N ASP A 105 12.98 5.62 -14.83
CA ASP A 105 14.06 6.59 -15.01
C ASP A 105 14.83 6.82 -13.70
N GLU A 106 15.48 5.79 -13.15
CA GLU A 106 16.62 5.98 -12.22
C GLU A 106 17.75 4.95 -12.44
N VAL A 107 18.23 4.85 -13.69
CA VAL A 107 19.67 4.63 -13.93
C VAL A 107 20.19 5.74 -14.86
N SER A 108 20.13 6.99 -14.39
CA SER A 108 21.10 7.97 -14.88
C SER A 108 22.36 7.81 -14.05
N GLU A 109 23.28 6.96 -14.50
CA GLU A 109 24.68 7.00 -14.09
C GLU A 109 25.13 8.47 -14.08
N ALA A 110 25.59 8.94 -12.92
CA ALA A 110 26.25 10.22 -12.81
C ALA A 110 27.49 10.20 -13.71
N ALA A 111 27.39 10.88 -14.86
CA ALA A 111 28.48 11.13 -15.81
C ALA A 111 29.48 12.17 -15.28
#